data_AF-A2C489-F1
#
_entry.id   AF-A2C489-F1
#
_cell.length_a   1.000
_cell.length_b   1.000
_cell.length_c   1.000
_cell.angle_alpha   90.00
_cell.angle_beta   90.00
_cell.angle_gamma   90.00
#
_symmetry.space_group_name_H-M   'P 1'
#
loop_
_entity.id
_entity.type
_entity.pdbx_description
1 polymer ?
#
loop_
_entity_poly.entity_id
_entity_poly.type
_entity_poly.pdbx_seq_one_letter_code
_entity_poly.pdbx_strand_id
1 'polypeptide(L)' 'MKISIAFISLIAIILGYLYFFTGYKSAFEADQQCHYELRLKSVELEGLGCDHDLETNQWILYQKGINDKPSQVVERYRY' A
#
# COMPACT_ATOMS: atom_id res chain seq x y z
N MET A 1 7.50 23.24 -26.80
CA MET A 1 8.48 23.02 -25.71
C MET A 1 8.05 23.66 -24.39
N LYS A 2 7.91 24.99 -24.27
CA LYS A 2 7.52 25.63 -22.98
C LYS A 2 6.18 25.14 -22.41
N ILE A 3 5.16 25.03 -23.26
CA ILE A 3 3.82 24.53 -22.87
C ILE A 3 3.89 23.06 -22.42
N SER A 4 4.63 22.23 -23.16
CA SER A 4 4.82 20.81 -22.82
C SER A 4 5.51 20.63 -21.47
N ILE A 5 6.54 21.43 -21.17
CA ILE A 5 7.24 21.41 -19.88
C ILE A 5 6.29 21.83 -18.74
N ALA A 6 5.52 22.91 -18.95
CA ALA A 6 4.53 23.35 -17.96
C ALA A 6 3.48 22.28 -17.68
N PHE A 7 3.00 21.60 -18.72
CA PHE A 7 2.01 20.52 -18.59
C PHE A 7 2.57 19.31 -17.84
N ILE A 8 3.78 18.86 -18.16
CA ILE A 8 4.46 17.76 -17.44
C ILE A 8 4.68 18.13 -15.97
N SER A 9 5.10 19.37 -15.71
CA SER A 9 5.31 19.86 -14.34
C SER A 9 4.00 19.86 -13.54
N LEU A 10 2.90 20.29 -14.16
CA LEU A 10 1.57 20.27 -13.54
C LEU A 10 1.14 18.83 -13.19
N ILE A 11 1.33 17.88 -14.12
CA ILE A 11 1.03 16.46 -13.85
C ILE A 11 1.87 15.95 -12.68
N ALA A 12 3.17 16.24 -12.66
CA ALA A 12 4.05 15.80 -11.58
C ALA A 12 3.61 16.36 -10.22
N ILE A 13 3.19 17.63 -10.17
CA ILE A 13 2.66 18.26 -8.95
C ILE A 13 1.36 17.57 -8.50
N ILE A 14 0.44 17.31 -9.43
CA ILE A 14 -0.83 16.62 -9.12
C ILE A 14 -0.56 15.21 -8.60
N LEU A 15 0.32 14.45 -9.25
CA LEU A 15 0.67 13.10 -8.83
C LEU A 15 1.38 13.11 -7.47
N GLY A 16 2.27 14.07 -7.23
CA GLY A 16 2.89 14.28 -5.93
C GLY A 16 1.85 14.58 -4.85
N TYR A 17 0.92 15.50 -5.12
CA TYR A 17 -0.16 15.84 -4.18
C TYR A 17 -1.04 14.62 -3.87
N LEU A 18 -1.51 13.91 -4.90
CA LEU A 18 -2.27 12.68 -4.70
C LEU A 18 -1.47 11.66 -3.89
N TYR A 19 -0.19 11.48 -4.24
CA TYR A 19 0.69 10.60 -3.47
C TYR A 19 0.83 11.06 -2.03
N PHE A 20 0.86 12.33 -1.64
CA PHE A 20 0.97 12.71 -0.22
C PHE A 20 -0.36 12.63 0.55
N PHE A 21 -1.49 12.83 -0.11
CA PHE A 21 -2.79 13.03 0.57
C PHE A 21 -3.75 11.82 0.51
N THR A 22 -3.41 10.74 -0.19
CA THR A 22 -4.27 9.53 -0.28
C THR A 22 -3.92 8.42 0.71
N GLY A 23 -2.97 8.66 1.63
CA GLY A 23 -2.64 7.70 2.69
C GLY A 23 -3.67 7.70 3.82
N TYR A 24 -3.62 6.66 4.65
CA TYR A 24 -4.30 6.64 5.94
C TYR A 24 -3.72 7.71 6.87
N LYS A 25 -4.49 8.20 7.84
CA LYS A 25 -4.07 9.31 8.71
C LYS A 25 -3.21 8.85 9.89
N SER A 26 -3.09 7.55 10.11
CA SER A 26 -2.31 6.98 11.20
C SER A 26 -1.94 5.52 10.95
N ALA A 27 -0.92 5.05 11.67
CA ALA A 27 -0.55 3.64 11.70
C ALA A 27 -1.73 2.74 12.13
N PHE A 28 -2.59 3.22 13.02
CA PHE A 28 -3.76 2.48 13.51
C PHE A 28 -4.87 2.34 12.46
N GLU A 29 -5.08 3.38 11.64
CA GLU A 29 -6.08 3.33 10.58
C GLU A 29 -5.63 2.40 9.44
N ALA A 30 -4.35 2.44 9.09
CA ALA A 30 -3.76 1.51 8.13
C ALA A 30 -3.74 0.06 8.65
N ASP A 31 -3.43 -0.14 9.94
CA ASP A 31 -3.52 -1.45 10.62
C ASP A 31 -4.93 -2.03 10.53
N GLN A 32 -5.92 -1.21 10.92
CA GLN A 32 -7.33 -1.58 10.89
C GLN A 32 -7.77 -1.98 9.48
N GLN A 33 -7.37 -1.23 8.45
CA GLN A 33 -7.69 -1.60 7.09
C GLN A 33 -7.02 -2.92 6.69
N CYS A 34 -5.73 -3.09 6.97
CA CYS A 34 -5.01 -4.31 6.61
C CYS A 34 -5.72 -5.55 7.18
N HIS A 35 -6.06 -5.51 8.48
CA HIS A 35 -6.75 -6.61 9.15
C HIS A 35 -8.21 -6.79 8.68
N TYR A 36 -8.89 -5.72 8.30
CA TYR A 36 -10.20 -5.81 7.66
C TYR A 36 -10.13 -6.55 6.31
N GLU A 37 -9.20 -6.18 5.44
CA GLU A 37 -9.00 -6.81 4.14
C GLU A 37 -8.50 -8.26 4.26
N LEU A 38 -7.61 -8.52 5.22
CA LEU A 38 -7.18 -9.88 5.58
C LEU A 38 -8.39 -10.75 5.92
N ARG A 39 -9.30 -10.26 6.77
CA ARG A 39 -10.52 -10.99 7.13
C ARG A 39 -11.39 -11.27 5.89
N LEU A 40 -11.60 -10.29 5.02
CA LEU A 40 -12.40 -10.47 3.81
C LEU A 40 -11.78 -11.47 2.84
N LYS A 41 -10.49 -11.34 2.56
CA LYS A 41 -9.79 -12.15 1.54
C LYS A 41 -9.44 -13.56 2.05
N SER A 42 -9.36 -13.76 3.36
CA SER A 42 -9.12 -15.08 3.98
C SER A 42 -10.18 -16.14 3.66
N VAL A 43 -11.33 -15.74 3.12
CA VAL A 43 -12.37 -16.66 2.64
C VAL A 43 -11.93 -17.40 1.36
N GLU A 44 -11.10 -16.77 0.53
CA GLU A 44 -10.70 -17.28 -0.79
C GLU A 44 -9.20 -17.60 -0.88
N LEU A 45 -8.38 -16.92 -0.08
CA LEU A 45 -6.93 -17.03 -0.10
C LEU A 45 -6.42 -17.53 1.25
N GLU A 46 -5.72 -18.66 1.23
CA GLU A 46 -5.03 -19.18 2.40
C GLU A 46 -3.67 -18.49 2.60
N GLY A 47 -3.19 -18.49 3.85
CA GLY A 47 -1.86 -18.03 4.21
C GLY A 47 -1.66 -16.51 4.16
N LEU A 48 -2.73 -15.72 4.23
CA LEU A 48 -2.62 -14.26 4.33
C LEU A 48 -2.10 -13.81 5.71
N GLY A 49 -1.37 -12.71 5.72
CA GLY A 49 -0.88 -12.03 6.92
C GLY A 49 -0.77 -10.53 6.71
N CYS A 50 -0.78 -9.77 7.81
CA CYS A 50 -0.46 -8.36 7.83
C CYS A 50 0.86 -8.15 8.57
N ASP A 51 1.75 -7.35 8.00
CA ASP A 51 3.01 -6.95 8.64
C ASP A 51 3.19 -5.43 8.61
N HIS A 52 3.84 -4.91 9.63
CA HIS A 52 4.09 -3.48 9.77
C HIS A 52 5.51 -3.15 9.30
N ASP A 53 5.61 -2.60 8.09
CA ASP A 53 6.86 -2.13 7.52
C ASP A 53 7.18 -0.72 8.06
N LEU A 54 8.05 -0.71 9.07
CA LEU A 54 8.54 0.49 9.74
C LEU A 54 9.51 1.31 8.86
N GLU A 55 10.15 0.70 7.86
CA GLU A 55 11.07 1.42 6.97
C GLU A 55 10.32 2.32 6.00
N THR A 56 9.15 1.85 5.52
CA THR A 56 8.33 2.59 4.57
C THR A 56 7.10 3.26 5.18
N ASN A 57 6.84 3.07 6.48
CA ASN A 57 5.63 3.49 7.19
C ASN A 57 4.35 2.96 6.54
N GLN A 58 4.29 1.63 6.37
CA GLN A 58 3.19 0.97 5.68
C GLN A 58 2.78 -0.29 6.41
N TRP A 59 1.49 -0.62 6.38
CA TRP A 59 1.05 -1.99 6.59
C TRP A 59 1.03 -2.73 5.27
N ILE A 60 1.46 -3.99 5.28
CA ILE A 60 1.56 -4.84 4.11
C ILE A 60 0.65 -6.04 4.33
N LEU A 61 -0.38 -6.17 3.49
CA LEU A 61 -1.08 -7.44 3.34
C LEU A 61 -0.24 -8.31 2.41
N TYR A 62 0.16 -9.49 2.89
CA TYR A 62 0.97 -10.43 2.12
C TYR A 62 0.36 -11.83 2.14
N GLN A 63 0.65 -12.59 1.09
CA GLN A 63 0.45 -14.02 1.06
C GLN A 63 1.76 -14.72 1.42
N LYS A 64 1.72 -15.57 2.44
CA LYS A 64 2.89 -16.33 2.91
C LYS A 64 3.38 -17.25 1.81
N GLY A 65 4.68 -17.17 1.52
CA GLY A 65 5.32 -18.10 0.59
C GLY A 65 5.38 -19.52 1.16
N ILE A 66 5.31 -20.51 0.26
CA ILE A 66 5.34 -21.95 0.59
C ILE A 66 6.58 -22.56 -0.07
N ASN A 67 7.19 -23.57 0.56
CA ASN A 67 8.37 -24.28 0.06
C ASN A 67 9.54 -23.32 -0.25
N ASP A 68 9.96 -22.56 0.76
CA ASP A 68 11.07 -21.59 0.71
C ASP A 68 10.90 -20.45 -0.32
N LYS A 69 9.69 -20.29 -0.88
CA LYS A 69 9.36 -19.12 -1.70
C LYS A 69 9.17 -17.90 -0.80
N PRO A 70 9.54 -16.69 -1.28
CA PRO A 70 9.25 -15.47 -0.54
C PRO A 70 7.73 -15.23 -0.48
N SER A 71 7.31 -14.52 0.57
CA SER A 71 5.96 -13.97 0.65
C SER A 71 5.71 -12.97 -0.47
N GLN A 72 4.48 -12.91 -0.96
CA GLN A 72 4.07 -11.98 -2.00
C GLN A 72 3.24 -10.87 -1.40
N VAL A 73 3.57 -9.62 -1.73
CA VAL A 73 2.76 -8.47 -1.35
C VAL A 73 1.47 -8.49 -2.16
N VAL A 74 0.33 -8.50 -1.47
CA VAL A 74 -1.00 -8.38 -2.06
C VAL A 74 -1.41 -6.93 -2.13
N GLU A 75 -1.21 -6.18 -1.02
CA GLU A 75 -1.61 -4.79 -0.92
C GLU A 75 -0.77 -4.02 0.12
N ARG A 76 -0.71 -2.69 -0.02
CA ARG A 76 0.03 -1.79 0.86
C ARG A 76 -0.87 -0.67 1.36
N TYR A 77 -0.89 -0.46 2.67
CA TYR A 77 -1.67 0.56 3.36
C TYR A 77 -0.70 1.57 3.99
N ARG A 78 -0.38 2.63 3.24
CA ARG A 78 0.56 3.67 3.69
C ARG A 78 -0.15 4.72 4.53
N TYR A 79 0.52 5.18 5.58
CA TYR A 79 0.06 6.24 6.48
C TYR A 79 1.13 7.30 6.74
#